data_AF-A0A7Y5L8N3-F1
#
_entry.id   AF-A0A7Y5L8N3-F1
#
_cell.length_a   1.000
_cell.length_b   1.000
_cell.length_c   1.000
_cell.angle_alpha   90.00
_cell.angle_beta   90.00
_cell.angle_gamma   90.00
#
_symmetry.space_group_name_H-M   'P 1'
#
loop_
_entity.id
_entity.type
_entity.pdbx_description
1 polymer ?
#
loop_
_entity_poly.entity_id
_entity_poly.type
_entity_poly.pdbx_seq_one_letter_code
_entity_poly.pdbx_strand_id
1 'polypeptide(L)'
;MISVSQSRGVLHSCKSFAFRRIGTTNMPLAREEAIAFARKSRLIRFDNQVCATQLVDIDEAAMRSFVRSALAQRRFDIDPALPVSEMLDQLELQHNN
;
A
#
# COMPACT_ATOMS: atom_id res chain seq x y z
N MET A 1 33.63 -8.97 20.36
CA MET A 1 32.73 -9.83 19.57
C MET A 1 31.39 -9.12 19.49
N ILE A 2 30.88 -8.86 18.29
CA ILE A 2 29.57 -8.22 18.12
C ILE A 2 28.54 -9.34 18.01
N SER A 3 27.61 -9.39 18.97
CA SER A 3 26.48 -10.32 18.95
C SER A 3 25.25 -9.59 18.45
N VAL A 4 24.57 -10.15 17.45
CA VAL A 4 23.34 -9.59 16.88
C VAL A 4 22.25 -10.63 17.03
N SER A 5 21.16 -10.26 17.69
CA SER A 5 19.97 -11.11 17.86
C SER A 5 19.28 -11.34 16.52
N GLN A 6 18.80 -12.56 16.27
CA GLN A 6 18.04 -12.87 15.07
C GLN A 6 16.73 -12.06 15.06
N SER A 7 16.58 -11.14 14.11
CA SER A 7 15.30 -10.45 13.88
C SER A 7 14.41 -11.30 12.98
N ARG A 8 13.30 -11.79 13.52
CA ARG A 8 12.26 -12.46 12.73
C ARG A 8 11.37 -11.41 12.09
N GLY A 9 11.10 -11.54 10.78
CA GLY A 9 10.20 -10.65 10.06
C GLY A 9 10.78 -9.27 9.70
N VAL A 10 12.10 -9.09 9.79
CA VAL A 10 12.79 -7.84 9.41
C VAL A 10 13.85 -8.12 8.36
N LEU A 11 13.89 -7.30 7.30
CA LEU A 11 14.98 -7.29 6.31
C LEU A 11 16.10 -6.38 6.78
N HIS A 12 17.34 -6.87 6.70
CA HIS A 12 18.51 -6.02 6.87
C HIS A 12 18.94 -5.48 5.51
N SER A 13 19.14 -4.17 5.44
CA SER A 13 19.57 -3.49 4.22
C SER A 13 20.83 -2.65 4.46
N CYS A 14 21.63 -2.48 3.40
CA CYS A 14 22.78 -1.61 3.37
C CYS A 14 22.88 -1.00 1.96
N LYS A 15 23.07 0.33 1.87
CA LYS A 15 23.18 1.05 0.59
C LYS A 15 22.07 0.68 -0.41
N SER A 16 20.82 0.65 0.05
CA SER A 16 19.62 0.31 -0.73
C SER A 16 19.49 -1.14 -1.21
N PHE A 17 20.40 -2.04 -0.81
CA PHE A 17 20.28 -3.48 -1.07
C PHE A 17 19.82 -4.20 0.19
N ALA A 18 18.85 -5.09 0.04
CA ALA A 18 18.47 -6.05 1.09
C ALA A 18 19.32 -7.32 0.95
N PHE A 19 19.66 -7.96 2.07
CA PHE A 19 20.48 -9.17 2.05
C PHE A 19 19.81 -10.30 2.84
N ARG A 20 20.03 -11.53 2.38
CA ARG A 20 19.73 -12.76 3.12
C ARG A 20 21.02 -13.51 3.38
N ARG A 21 21.16 -13.99 4.61
CA ARG A 21 22.27 -14.88 4.96
C ARG A 21 21.97 -16.30 4.51
N ILE A 22 22.89 -16.90 3.78
CA ILE A 22 22.87 -18.30 3.37
C ILE A 22 24.17 -18.93 3.86
N GLY A 23 24.07 -19.75 4.91
CA GLY A 23 25.24 -20.30 5.61
C GLY A 23 26.14 -19.20 6.18
N THR A 24 27.38 -19.11 5.69
CA THR A 24 28.36 -18.09 6.09
C THR A 24 28.38 -16.86 5.20
N THR A 25 27.61 -16.83 4.11
CA THR A 25 27.65 -15.76 3.09
C THR A 25 26.38 -14.92 3.12
N ASN A 26 26.52 -13.62 2.85
CA ASN A 26 25.39 -12.72 2.62
C ASN A 26 25.16 -12.58 1.13
N MET A 27 23.94 -12.88 0.67
CA MET A 27 23.54 -12.73 -0.73
C MET A 27 22.54 -11.58 -0.87
N PRO A 28 22.68 -10.73 -1.91
CA PRO A 28 21.69 -9.71 -2.19
C PRO A 28 20.35 -10.39 -2.52
N LEU A 29 19.28 -9.84 -1.97
CA LEU A 29 17.92 -10.25 -2.24
C LEU A 29 17.46 -9.57 -3.53
N ALA A 30 16.82 -10.33 -4.42
CA ALA A 30 16.22 -9.74 -5.62
C ALA A 30 15.08 -8.76 -5.22
N ARG A 31 14.77 -7.81 -6.10
CA ARG A 31 13.74 -6.80 -5.83
C ARG A 31 12.37 -7.44 -5.61
N GLU A 32 12.06 -8.44 -6.41
CA GLU A 32 10.82 -9.21 -6.39
C GLU A 32 10.68 -9.99 -5.07
N GLU A 33 11.77 -10.60 -4.61
CA GLU A 33 11.83 -11.30 -3.32
C GLU A 33 11.66 -10.33 -2.14
N ALA A 34 12.25 -9.14 -2.21
CA ALA A 34 12.09 -8.10 -1.19
C ALA A 34 10.64 -7.59 -1.11
N ILE A 35 10.00 -7.36 -2.26
CA ILE A 35 8.58 -6.96 -2.33
C ILE A 35 7.69 -8.08 -1.80
N ALA A 36 7.94 -9.34 -2.18
CA ALA A 36 7.20 -10.49 -1.69
C ALA A 36 7.33 -10.64 -0.16
N PHE A 37 8.52 -10.45 0.39
CA PHE A 37 8.75 -10.42 1.83
C PHE A 37 7.95 -9.30 2.51
N ALA A 38 7.99 -8.09 1.95
CA ALA A 38 7.32 -6.93 2.54
C ALA A 38 5.79 -7.09 2.52
N ARG A 39 5.23 -7.66 1.44
CA ARG A 39 3.81 -8.06 1.36
C ARG A 39 3.46 -9.12 2.40
N LYS A 40 4.24 -10.20 2.50
CA LYS A 40 3.99 -11.30 3.45
C LYS A 40 4.09 -10.83 4.91
N SER A 41 5.03 -9.93 5.19
CA SER A 41 5.28 -9.39 6.53
C SER A 41 4.31 -8.24 6.88
N ARG A 42 3.36 -7.92 6.00
CA ARG A 42 2.41 -6.80 6.14
C ARG A 42 3.10 -5.45 6.37
N LEU A 43 4.35 -5.30 5.96
CA LEU A 43 5.09 -4.05 5.99
C LEU A 43 4.56 -3.08 4.92
N ILE A 44 4.13 -3.62 3.78
CA ILE A 44 3.42 -2.86 2.76
C ILE A 44 1.97 -3.29 2.80
N ARG A 45 1.08 -2.31 2.98
CA ARG A 45 -0.36 -2.54 3.05
C ARG A 45 -1.09 -1.68 2.03
N PHE A 46 -0.95 -2.01 0.75
CA PHE A 46 -1.51 -1.19 -0.33
C PHE A 46 -3.01 -0.88 -0.17
N ASP A 47 -3.78 -1.84 0.36
CA ASP A 47 -5.24 -1.73 0.40
C ASP A 47 -5.78 -1.03 1.66
N ASN A 48 -4.98 -0.92 2.73
CA ASN A 48 -5.46 -0.37 4.02
C ASN A 48 -4.42 0.46 4.77
N GLN A 49 -3.38 0.92 4.08
CA GLN A 49 -2.46 1.91 4.61
C GLN A 49 -3.11 3.29 4.50
N VAL A 50 -3.26 3.96 5.65
CA VAL A 50 -3.68 5.37 5.69
C VAL A 50 -2.59 6.21 5.04
N CYS A 51 -2.97 6.94 3.99
CA CYS A 51 -2.08 7.87 3.30
C CYS A 51 -2.20 9.27 3.91
N ALA A 52 -1.08 9.96 4.06
CA ALA A 52 -1.06 11.36 4.53
C ALA A 52 -1.40 12.31 3.37
N THR A 53 -2.62 12.21 2.85
CA THR A 53 -3.13 12.98 1.70
C THR A 53 -4.33 13.82 2.11
N GLN A 54 -4.56 14.92 1.40
CA GLN A 54 -5.74 15.78 1.58
C GLN A 54 -6.72 15.59 0.41
N LEU A 55 -7.98 16.00 0.60
CA LEU A 55 -8.99 15.94 -0.48
C LEU A 55 -8.57 16.69 -1.75
N VAL A 56 -7.75 17.74 -1.61
CA VAL A 56 -7.22 18.53 -2.74
C VAL A 56 -6.22 17.75 -3.60
N ASP A 57 -5.63 16.67 -3.08
CA ASP A 57 -4.69 15.83 -3.83
C ASP A 57 -5.42 14.83 -4.74
N ILE A 58 -6.74 14.72 -4.60
CA ILE A 58 -7.56 13.76 -5.32
C ILE A 58 -8.00 14.36 -6.65
N ASP A 59 -7.69 13.66 -7.75
CA ASP A 59 -8.18 14.01 -9.07
C ASP A 59 -9.68 13.69 -9.17
N GLU A 60 -10.48 14.76 -9.19
CA GLU A 60 -11.94 14.69 -9.30
C GLU A 60 -12.39 14.00 -10.60
N ALA A 61 -11.70 14.22 -11.72
CA ALA A 61 -12.08 13.62 -13.00
C ALA A 61 -11.87 12.10 -12.96
N ALA A 62 -10.77 11.65 -12.36
CA ALA A 62 -10.50 10.24 -12.13
C ALA A 62 -11.55 9.60 -11.21
N MET A 63 -11.92 10.28 -10.12
CA MET A 63 -12.94 9.80 -9.18
C MET A 63 -14.30 9.64 -9.85
N ARG A 64 -14.75 10.64 -10.62
CA ARG A 64 -16.03 10.57 -11.36
C ARG A 64 -16.03 9.46 -12.41
N SER A 65 -14.92 9.28 -13.12
CA SER A 65 -14.76 8.19 -14.10
C SER A 65 -14.87 6.81 -13.45
N PHE A 66 -14.26 6.64 -12.27
CA PHE A 66 -14.35 5.42 -11.47
C PHE A 66 -15.81 5.14 -11.06
N VAL A 67 -16.50 6.11 -10.46
CA VAL A 67 -17.89 5.92 -9.98
C VAL A 67 -18.83 5.56 -11.13
N ARG A 68 -18.72 6.26 -12.28
CA ARG A 68 -19.52 5.94 -13.48
C ARG A 68 -19.30 4.50 -13.95
N SER A 69 -18.04 4.04 -13.93
CA SER A 69 -17.70 2.68 -14.32
C SER A 69 -18.19 1.66 -13.29
N ALA A 70 -18.09 1.97 -12.01
CA ALA A 70 -18.55 1.12 -10.91
C ALA A 70 -20.08 0.98 -10.88
N LEU A 71 -20.83 2.05 -11.14
CA LEU A 71 -22.28 2.01 -11.30
C LEU A 71 -22.67 1.07 -12.45
N ALA A 72 -22.05 1.23 -13.61
CA ALA A 72 -22.37 0.44 -14.80
C ALA A 72 -22.00 -1.05 -14.68
N GLN A 73 -20.86 -1.36 -14.04
CA GLN A 73 -20.30 -2.71 -14.06
C GLN A 73 -20.55 -3.50 -12.77
N ARG A 74 -20.64 -2.82 -11.63
CA ARG A 74 -20.65 -3.42 -10.30
C ARG A 74 -21.90 -3.08 -9.50
N ARG A 75 -22.84 -2.33 -10.09
CA ARG A 75 -24.08 -1.84 -9.45
C ARG A 75 -23.81 -1.09 -8.13
N PHE A 76 -22.71 -0.36 -8.06
CA PHE A 76 -22.48 0.58 -6.97
C PHE A 76 -23.45 1.76 -7.13
N ASP A 77 -24.36 1.92 -6.19
CA ASP A 77 -25.38 2.98 -6.20
C ASP A 77 -24.81 4.28 -5.61
N ILE A 78 -23.77 4.79 -6.25
CA ILE A 78 -23.12 6.05 -5.90
C ILE A 78 -23.40 7.04 -7.03
N ASP A 79 -24.01 8.17 -6.69
CA ASP A 79 -24.28 9.22 -7.68
C ASP A 79 -22.99 9.96 -8.04
N PRO A 80 -22.53 9.92 -9.31
CA PRO A 80 -21.32 10.61 -9.76
C PRO A 80 -21.44 12.14 -9.74
N ALA A 81 -22.63 12.70 -9.47
CA ALA A 81 -22.84 14.14 -9.30
C ALA A 81 -22.48 14.62 -7.87
N LEU A 82 -22.37 13.72 -6.90
CA LEU A 82 -22.03 14.07 -5.51
C LEU A 82 -20.63 14.70 -5.39
N PRO A 83 -20.38 15.49 -4.33
CA PRO A 83 -19.05 15.94 -3.99
C PRO A 83 -18.07 14.78 -3.79
N VAL A 84 -16.79 14.99 -4.12
CA VAL A 84 -15.73 13.97 -3.98
C VAL A 84 -15.66 13.41 -2.55
N SER A 85 -15.84 14.26 -1.54
CA SER A 85 -15.88 13.82 -0.14
C SER A 85 -16.98 12.79 0.10
N GLU A 86 -18.21 13.08 -0.31
CA GLU A 86 -19.36 12.18 -0.10
C GLU A 86 -19.19 10.86 -0.85
N MET A 87 -18.63 10.91 -2.07
CA MET A 87 -18.30 9.70 -2.82
C MET A 87 -17.27 8.83 -2.07
N LEU A 88 -16.25 9.45 -1.48
CA LEU A 88 -15.24 8.73 -0.69
C LEU A 88 -15.79 8.16 0.61
N ASP A 89 -16.75 8.85 1.24
CA ASP A 89 -17.45 8.35 2.43
C ASP A 89 -18.27 7.11 2.10
N GLN A 90 -19.02 7.12 1.00
CA GLN A 90 -19.78 5.96 0.54
C GLN A 90 -18.91 4.77 0.14
N LEU A 91 -17.65 5.04 -0.25
CA LEU A 91 -16.66 4.01 -0.56
C LEU A 91 -15.87 3.53 0.68
N GLU A 92 -16.14 4.10 1.86
CA GLU A 92 -15.38 3.84 3.10
C GLU A 92 -13.87 4.09 2.94
N LEU A 93 -13.49 5.05 2.08
CA LEU A 93 -12.09 5.40 1.79
C LEU A 93 -11.58 6.60 2.57
N GLN A 94 -12.46 7.28 3.32
CA GLN A 94 -12.07 8.32 4.25
C GLN A 94 -11.71 7.71 5.61
N HIS A 95 -10.57 8.13 6.16
CA HIS A 95 -10.22 7.85 7.54
C HIS A 95 -10.61 9.07 8.39
N ASN A 96 -11.73 8.97 9.09
CA ASN A 96 -12.14 9.97 10.07
C ASN A 96 -11.19 9.88 11.27
N ASN A 97 -10.36 10.90 11.46
CA ASN A 97 -9.68 11.14 12.74
C ASN A 97 -10.65 11.80 13.72
#